data_AF-A0A3B9LUB1-F1
#
_entry.id   AF-A0A3B9LUB1-F1
#
_cell.length_a   1.000
_cell.length_b   1.000
_cell.length_c   1.000
_cell.angle_alpha   90.00
_cell.angle_beta   90.00
_cell.angle_gamma   90.00
#
_symmetry.space_group_name_H-M   'P 1'
#
loop_
_entity.id
_entity.type
_entity.pdbx_description
1 polymer ?
#
loop_
_entity_poly.entity_id
_entity_poly.type
_entity_poly.pdbx_seq_one_letter_code
_entity_poly.pdbx_strand_id
1 'polypeptide(L)' 'MDKDRSMVKDQVSALETDVQADKPDSEQVAAHTNALLKHFGMMSKMHGGSKAGKKMEMKKKMEMKKM' A
#
# COMPACT_ATOMS: atom_id res chain seq x y z
N MET A 1 -4.27 0.24 -10.06
CA MET A 1 -4.82 -1.10 -9.78
C MET A 1 -4.03 -2.19 -10.46
N ASP A 2 -4.02 -2.29 -11.80
CA ASP A 2 -3.29 -3.40 -12.46
C ASP A 2 -1.76 -3.34 -12.29
N LYS A 3 -1.17 -2.14 -12.34
CA LYS A 3 0.26 -1.93 -12.08
C LYS A 3 0.65 -2.28 -10.64
N ASP A 4 -0.17 -1.88 -9.67
CA ASP A 4 0.07 -2.17 -8.24
C ASP A 4 -0.03 -3.68 -7.98
N ARG A 5 -1.01 -4.35 -8.62
CA ARG A 5 -1.17 -5.80 -8.54
C ARG A 5 0.01 -6.56 -9.16
N SER A 6 0.56 -6.06 -10.27
CA SER A 6 1.76 -6.64 -10.89
C SER A 6 2.98 -6.51 -9.98
N MET A 7 3.22 -5.32 -9.42
CA MET A 7 4.34 -5.11 -8.50
C MET A 7 4.25 -5.96 -7.23
N VAL A 8 3.06 -6.12 -6.64
CA VAL A 8 2.86 -7.02 -5.48
C VAL A 8 3.22 -8.45 -5.86
N LYS A 9 2.79 -8.92 -7.03
CA LYS A 9 3.08 -10.27 -7.49
C LYS A 9 4.58 -10.50 -7.64
N ASP A 10 5.29 -9.57 -8.28
CA ASP A 10 6.74 -9.68 -8.48
C ASP A 10 7.50 -9.67 -7.14
N GLN A 11 7.07 -8.84 -6.19
CA GLN A 11 7.67 -8.77 -4.85
C GLN A 11 7.38 -10.02 -4.01
N VAL A 12 6.19 -10.62 -4.12
CA VAL A 12 5.86 -11.87 -3.44
C VAL A 12 6.66 -13.03 -4.02
N SER A 13 6.78 -13.12 -5.34
CA SER A 13 7.58 -14.16 -5.98
C SER A 13 9.07 -14.06 -5.64
N ALA A 14 9.61 -12.85 -5.49
CA ALA A 14 10.98 -12.66 -5.00
C ALA A 14 11.14 -13.19 -3.57
N LEU A 15 10.23 -12.82 -2.67
CA LEU A 15 10.25 -13.30 -1.28
C LEU A 15 10.10 -14.82 -1.17
N GLU A 16 9.22 -15.43 -1.98
CA GLU A 16 9.07 -16.89 -2.05
C GLU A 16 10.38 -17.57 -2.48
N THR A 17 11.10 -16.98 -3.43
CA THR A 17 12.40 -17.49 -3.89
C THR A 17 13.45 -17.41 -2.80
N ASP A 18 13.54 -16.27 -2.10
CA ASP A 18 14.53 -16.05 -1.04
C ASP A 18 14.33 -16.99 0.15
N VAL A 19 13.08 -17.31 0.50
CA VAL A 19 12.74 -18.21 1.61
C VAL A 19 12.92 -19.68 1.25
N GLN A 20 12.75 -20.04 -0.03
CA GLN A 20 12.95 -21.42 -0.51
C GLN A 20 14.41 -21.77 -0.81
N ALA A 21 15.33 -20.81 -0.70
CA ALA A 21 16.76 -21.09 -0.85
C ALA A 21 17.25 -22.13 0.18
N ASP A 22 18.18 -23.00 -0.22
CA ASP A 22 18.81 -24.00 0.68
C ASP A 22 19.43 -23.38 1.94
N LYS A 23 19.88 -22.13 1.83
CA LYS A 23 20.31 -21.27 2.94
C LYS A 23 19.72 -19.87 2.73
N PRO A 24 18.55 -19.58 3.31
CA PRO A 24 17.91 -18.29 3.13
C PRO A 24 18.71 -17.21 3.87
N ASP A 25 18.97 -16.09 3.19
CA ASP A 25 19.56 -14.91 3.80
C ASP A 25 18.49 -14.17 4.62
N SER A 26 18.61 -14.23 5.93
CA SER A 26 17.68 -13.58 6.87
C SER A 26 17.57 -12.07 6.67
N GLU A 27 18.63 -11.40 6.23
CA GLU A 27 18.64 -9.96 6.00
C GLU A 27 17.89 -9.60 4.71
N GLN A 28 18.12 -10.36 3.63
CA GLN A 28 17.32 -10.22 2.40
C GLN A 28 15.84 -10.51 2.63
N VAL A 29 15.51 -11.62 3.28
CA VAL A 29 14.11 -12.00 3.57
C VAL A 29 13.41 -10.90 4.38
N ALA A 30 14.09 -10.33 5.38
CA ALA A 30 13.55 -9.22 6.17
C ALA A 30 13.37 -7.94 5.33
N ALA A 31 14.33 -7.61 4.47
CA ALA A 31 14.25 -6.45 3.59
C ALA A 31 13.07 -6.56 2.60
N HIS A 32 12.91 -7.71 1.94
CA HIS A 32 11.82 -7.97 1.01
C HIS A 32 10.45 -7.94 1.71
N THR A 33 10.35 -8.55 2.90
CA THR A 33 9.14 -8.51 3.73
C THR A 33 8.75 -7.09 4.14
N ASN A 34 9.72 -6.28 4.59
CA ASN A 34 9.48 -4.90 5.00
C ASN A 34 9.05 -4.02 3.82
N ALA A 35 9.61 -4.25 2.63
CA ALA A 35 9.19 -3.55 1.41
C ALA A 35 7.72 -3.84 1.06
N LEU A 36 7.29 -5.11 1.14
CA LEU A 36 5.90 -5.51 0.94
C LEU A 36 4.96 -4.85 1.96
N LEU A 37 5.30 -4.87 3.26
CA LEU A 37 4.50 -4.24 4.31
C LEU A 37 4.33 -2.74 4.09
N LYS A 38 5.40 -2.03 3.70
CA LYS A 38 5.34 -0.60 3.36
C LYS A 38 4.42 -0.36 2.17
N HIS A 39 4.51 -1.20 1.14
CA HIS A 39 3.68 -1.08 -0.06
C HIS A 39 2.19 -1.31 0.25
N PHE A 40 1.84 -2.32 1.06
CA PHE A 40 0.47 -2.52 1.55
C PHE A 40 -0.01 -1.37 2.43
N GLY A 41 0.85 -0.83 3.30
CA GLY A 41 0.55 0.35 4.12
C GLY A 41 0.22 1.59 3.27
N MET A 42 0.96 1.81 2.18
CA MET A 42 0.69 2.89 1.23
C MET A 42 -0.64 2.67 0.49
N MET A 43 -0.91 1.45 0.00
CA MET A 43 -2.18 1.12 -0.65
C MET A 43 -3.39 1.31 0.27
N SER A 44 -3.28 0.88 1.54
CA SER A 44 -4.33 1.06 2.54
C SER A 44 -4.65 2.53 2.79
N LYS A 45 -3.62 3.40 2.84
CA LYS A 45 -3.80 4.85 2.98
C LYS A 45 -4.41 5.50 1.75
N MET A 46 -4.04 5.08 0.54
CA MET A 46 -4.68 5.57 -0.70
C MET A 46 -6.18 5.22 -0.76
N HIS A 47 -6.59 4.05 -0.26
CA HIS A 47 -8.00 3.69 -0.18
C HIS A 47 -8.74 4.32 1.03
N GLY A 48 -8.06 4.53 2.16
CA GLY A 48 -8.66 5.08 3.38
C GLY A 48 -8.74 6.62 3.43
N GLY A 49 -7.86 7.33 2.74
CA GLY A 49 -7.70 8.78 2.86
C GLY A 49 -8.81 9.63 2.22
N SER A 50 -9.64 9.04 1.35
CA SER A 50 -10.64 9.82 0.60
C SER A 50 -11.91 10.15 1.41
N LYS A 51 -12.15 9.50 2.55
CA LYS A 51 -13.37 9.75 3.34
C LYS A 51 -13.31 10.99 4.22
N ALA A 52 -12.13 11.35 4.74
CA ALA A 52 -11.98 12.52 5.62
C ALA A 52 -11.99 13.85 4.84
N GLY A 53 -11.22 13.95 3.75
CA GLY A 53 -11.19 15.14 2.91
C GLY A 53 -12.52 15.45 2.24
N LYS A 54 -13.22 14.43 1.73
CA LYS A 54 -14.52 14.58 1.05
C LYS A 54 -15.62 15.08 1.99
N LYS A 55 -15.62 14.68 3.26
CA LYS A 55 -16.59 15.17 4.26
C LYS A 55 -16.38 16.64 4.59
N MET A 56 -15.12 17.06 4.74
CA MET A 56 -14.78 18.46 5.05
C MET A 56 -15.06 19.38 3.85
N GLU A 57 -14.73 18.95 2.64
CA GLU A 57 -15.02 19.70 1.41
C GLU A 57 -16.53 19.83 1.17
N MET A 58 -17.31 18.77 1.41
CA MET A 58 -18.76 18.80 1.29
C MET A 58 -19.42 19.73 2.31
N LYS A 59 -18.90 19.76 3.56
CA LYS A 59 -19.37 20.71 4.58
C LYS A 59 -19.10 22.17 4.15
N LYS A 60 -17.89 22.46 3.67
CA LYS A 60 -17.50 23.81 3.21
C LYS A 60 -18.33 24.28 2.02
N LYS A 61 -18.62 23.39 1.04
CA LYS A 61 -19.52 23.69 -0.08
C LYS A 61 -20.96 23.97 0.35
N MET A 62 -21.49 23.26 1.34
CA MET A 62 -22.84 23.56 1.87
C MET A 62 -22.90 24.91 2.58
N GLU A 63 -21.86 25.31 3.32
CA GLU A 63 -21.81 26.60 4.00
C GLU A 63 -21.76 27.77 2.99
N MET A 64 -20.98 27.64 1.91
CA MET A 64 -20.94 28.64 0.84
C MET A 64 -22.25 28.77 0.06
N LYS A 65 -23.05 27.69 -0.06
CA LYS A 65 -24.34 27.72 -0.75
C LYS A 65 -25.48 28.32 0.09
N LYS A 66 -25.25 28.52 1.40
CA LYS A 66 -26.21 29.14 2.33
C LYS A 66 -26.01 30.65 2.50
N MET A 67 -24.95 31.20 1.91
CA MET A 67 -24.74 32.64 1.72
C MET A 67 -25.27 33.03 0.34
#